data_AF-A0A529GNC2-F1
#
_entry.id   AF-A0A529GNC2-F1
#
_cell.length_a   1.000
_cell.length_b   1.000
_cell.length_c   1.000
_cell.angle_alpha   90.00
_cell.angle_beta   90.00
_cell.angle_gamma   90.00
#
_symmetry.space_group_name_H-M   'P 1'
#
loop_
_entity.id
_entity.type
_entity.pdbx_description
1 polymer ?
#
loop_
_entity_poly.entity_id
_entity_poly.type
_entity_poly.pdbx_seq_one_letter_code
_entity_poly.pdbx_strand_id
1 'polypeptide(L)'
;MRLLLSSLFLGIAAASLSPARAAADDCGDAAALVQLAYPGAQKSADERSFTLEPHTSISLTLREGDNSFGLVCKVWPAHDDLLLVAVPLIDSAKSGDGQHVGDIEILVLDMNSLRVRQRLLQPGLMNDDAIYIRKIEFDTGRYRLATDVSAFGLRIEMASDSRPNPFRETDLRLYALTR
;
A
#
# COMPACT_ATOMS: atom_id res chain seq x y z
N MET A 1 56.93 3.14 -47.41
CA MET A 1 57.33 2.20 -46.33
C MET A 1 56.68 2.67 -45.04
N ARG A 2 55.70 1.90 -44.54
CA ARG A 2 55.01 1.98 -43.22
C ARG A 2 54.24 3.28 -42.92
N LEU A 3 52.94 3.40 -43.25
CA LEU A 3 51.76 2.96 -42.47
C LEU A 3 51.88 3.23 -40.97
N LEU A 4 50.97 4.06 -40.42
CA LEU A 4 50.32 3.88 -39.11
C LEU A 4 49.11 4.84 -39.04
N LEU A 5 47.91 4.29 -39.29
CA LEU A 5 46.62 4.91 -38.97
C LEU A 5 46.40 4.78 -37.45
N SER A 6 46.22 5.89 -36.74
CA SER A 6 45.73 5.89 -35.36
C SER A 6 44.20 6.01 -35.36
N SER A 7 43.53 4.89 -35.20
CA SER A 7 42.08 4.79 -34.99
C SER A 7 41.77 5.17 -33.54
N LEU A 8 41.13 6.33 -33.33
CA LEU A 8 40.63 6.74 -32.02
C LEU A 8 39.27 6.07 -31.78
N PHE A 9 39.22 5.03 -30.95
CA PHE A 9 37.97 4.42 -30.49
C PHE A 9 37.33 5.32 -29.42
N LEU A 10 36.25 6.03 -29.79
CA LEU A 10 35.37 6.68 -28.81
C LEU A 10 34.47 5.62 -28.17
N GLY A 11 34.80 5.23 -26.93
CA GLY A 11 33.94 4.37 -26.12
C GLY A 11 32.72 5.14 -25.62
N ILE A 12 31.54 4.83 -26.16
CA ILE A 12 30.26 5.32 -25.64
C ILE A 12 29.93 4.48 -24.39
N ALA A 13 30.22 5.02 -23.21
CA ALA A 13 29.70 4.48 -21.96
C ALA A 13 28.19 4.78 -21.89
N ALA A 14 27.37 3.82 -22.32
CA ALA A 14 25.95 3.86 -22.04
C ALA A 14 25.77 3.70 -20.52
N ALA A 15 25.63 4.82 -19.81
CA ALA A 15 25.13 4.81 -18.45
C ALA A 15 23.70 4.26 -18.51
N SER A 16 23.56 2.97 -18.17
CA SER A 16 22.27 2.35 -17.95
C SER A 16 21.61 3.07 -16.78
N LEU A 17 20.74 4.04 -17.08
CA LEU A 17 19.73 4.52 -16.16
C LEU A 17 18.82 3.33 -15.88
N SER A 18 19.13 2.57 -14.84
CA SER A 18 18.17 1.65 -14.25
C SER A 18 16.94 2.49 -13.93
N PRO A 19 15.75 2.19 -14.47
CA PRO A 19 14.55 2.80 -13.94
C PRO A 19 14.53 2.40 -12.47
N ALA A 20 14.54 3.39 -11.57
CA ALA A 20 14.24 3.16 -10.18
C ALA A 20 12.92 2.39 -10.19
N ARG A 21 12.98 1.09 -9.88
CA ARG A 21 11.80 0.34 -9.51
C ARG A 21 11.34 1.05 -8.25
N ALA A 22 10.34 1.93 -8.37
CA ALA A 22 9.53 2.29 -7.22
C ALA A 22 9.13 0.95 -6.62
N ALA A 23 9.67 0.64 -5.45
CA ALA A 23 9.31 -0.59 -4.76
C ALA A 23 7.79 -0.51 -4.58
N ALA A 24 7.07 -1.55 -5.01
CA ALA A 24 5.71 -1.72 -4.55
C ALA A 24 5.74 -1.65 -3.01
N ASP A 25 4.80 -0.93 -2.42
CA ASP A 25 4.62 -0.76 -0.97
C ASP A 25 5.50 0.32 -0.29
N ASP A 26 6.21 1.18 -1.05
CA ASP A 26 6.87 2.36 -0.46
C ASP A 26 5.90 3.53 -0.34
N CYS A 27 5.50 3.83 0.90
CA CYS A 27 4.67 4.99 1.23
C CYS A 27 5.47 6.30 1.33
N GLY A 28 6.79 6.29 1.17
CA GLY A 28 7.64 7.46 1.40
C GLY A 28 7.51 7.94 2.85
N ASP A 29 7.14 9.21 3.05
CA ASP A 29 6.84 9.74 4.38
C ASP A 29 5.43 9.34 4.84
N ALA A 30 5.30 8.07 5.28
CA ALA A 30 4.06 7.50 5.79
C ALA A 30 3.45 8.31 6.95
N ALA A 31 4.29 8.90 7.82
CA ALA A 31 3.82 9.69 8.95
C ALA A 31 3.17 10.99 8.48
N ALA A 32 3.79 11.69 7.54
CA ALA A 32 3.21 12.88 6.93
C ALA A 32 1.91 12.56 6.18
N LEU A 33 1.85 11.43 5.47
CA LEU A 33 0.64 10.96 4.80
C LEU A 33 -0.53 10.76 5.78
N VAL A 34 -0.30 10.04 6.89
CA VAL A 34 -1.33 9.83 7.92
C VAL A 34 -1.75 11.15 8.56
N GLN A 35 -0.80 12.01 8.94
CA GLN A 35 -1.11 13.30 9.57
C GLN A 35 -1.95 14.20 8.65
N LEU A 36 -1.68 14.17 7.34
CA LEU A 36 -2.42 14.94 6.34
C LEU A 36 -3.83 14.37 6.11
N ALA A 37 -3.96 13.05 6.03
CA ALA A 37 -5.25 12.38 5.80
C ALA A 37 -6.16 12.38 7.04
N TYR A 38 -5.55 12.37 8.25
CA TYR A 38 -6.19 12.32 9.56
C TYR A 38 -5.62 13.40 10.50
N PRO A 39 -6.00 14.68 10.32
CA PRO A 39 -5.45 15.78 11.13
C PRO A 39 -5.69 15.67 12.65
N GLY A 40 -6.72 14.91 13.06
CA GLY A 40 -7.02 14.64 14.46
C GLY A 40 -6.29 13.45 15.06
N ALA A 41 -5.50 12.72 14.26
CA ALA A 41 -4.73 11.58 14.75
C ALA A 41 -3.55 12.05 15.61
N GLN A 42 -3.34 11.37 16.74
CA GLN A 42 -2.24 11.65 17.66
C GLN A 42 -1.11 10.66 17.42
N LYS A 43 0.12 11.15 17.25
CA LYS A 43 1.28 10.30 17.04
C LYS A 43 1.64 9.56 18.33
N SER A 44 1.99 8.27 18.24
CA SER A 44 2.50 7.50 19.36
C SER A 44 3.85 8.01 19.84
N ALA A 45 4.21 7.71 21.10
CA ALA A 45 5.49 8.11 21.68
C ALA A 45 6.71 7.49 20.95
N ASP A 46 6.53 6.31 20.38
CA ASP A 46 7.58 5.65 19.59
C ASP A 46 7.55 6.06 18.10
N GLU A 47 6.64 6.95 17.72
CA GLU A 47 6.46 7.53 16.40
C GLU A 47 6.12 6.54 15.27
N ARG A 48 5.71 5.31 15.62
CA ARG A 48 5.43 4.23 14.66
C ARG A 48 3.96 4.05 14.34
N SER A 49 3.09 4.66 15.13
CA SER A 49 1.65 4.57 14.94
C SER A 49 0.97 5.89 15.26
N PHE A 50 -0.29 5.95 14.91
CA PHE A 50 -1.19 7.02 15.26
C PHE A 50 -2.43 6.46 15.95
N THR A 51 -2.99 7.21 16.88
CA THR A 51 -4.26 6.91 17.51
C THR A 51 -5.32 7.93 17.11
N LEU A 52 -6.51 7.43 16.83
CA LEU A 52 -7.72 8.18 16.55
C LEU A 52 -8.76 7.80 17.60
N GLU A 53 -9.35 8.81 18.23
CA GLU A 53 -10.46 8.60 19.16
C GLU A 53 -11.63 7.90 18.44
N PRO A 54 -12.34 6.97 19.11
CA PRO A 54 -12.16 6.58 20.52
C PRO A 54 -11.11 5.48 20.77
N HIS A 55 -10.79 4.65 19.78
CA HIS A 55 -9.97 3.44 19.99
C HIS A 55 -9.37 2.91 18.68
N THR A 56 -9.15 3.77 17.69
CA THR A 56 -8.60 3.37 16.40
C THR A 56 -7.09 3.58 16.40
N SER A 57 -6.35 2.59 15.92
CA SER A 57 -4.91 2.64 15.72
C SER A 57 -4.57 2.50 14.23
N ILE A 58 -3.60 3.29 13.79
CA ILE A 58 -3.03 3.26 12.44
C ILE A 58 -1.54 2.99 12.58
N SER A 59 -1.05 1.84 12.14
CA SER A 59 0.38 1.54 12.14
C SER A 59 1.03 1.98 10.84
N LEU A 60 2.22 2.58 10.91
CA LEU A 60 2.90 3.11 9.73
C LEU A 60 3.60 2.04 8.91
N THR A 61 4.08 0.98 9.55
CA THR A 61 4.83 -0.12 8.93
C THR A 61 4.41 -1.44 9.54
N LEU A 62 4.47 -2.51 8.74
CA LEU A 62 4.32 -3.88 9.24
C LEU A 62 5.53 -4.21 10.12
N ARG A 63 5.30 -4.69 11.34
CA ARG A 63 6.37 -5.24 12.17
C ARG A 63 6.31 -6.76 12.16
N GLU A 64 7.43 -7.37 11.81
CA GLU A 64 7.58 -8.82 11.87
C GLU A 64 7.42 -9.29 13.34
N GLY A 65 6.44 -10.15 13.59
CA GLY A 65 6.10 -10.65 14.93
C GLY A 65 5.14 -9.78 15.74
N ASP A 66 4.70 -8.64 15.19
CA ASP A 66 3.59 -7.86 15.72
C ASP A 66 2.33 -8.14 14.89
N ASN A 67 1.20 -8.16 15.56
CA ASN A 67 -0.13 -8.32 15.00
C ASN A 67 -0.61 -6.95 14.44
N SER A 68 0.27 -6.21 13.77
CA SER A 68 -0.02 -4.87 13.26
C SER A 68 0.02 -4.82 11.74
N PHE A 69 -0.88 -4.02 11.16
CA PHE A 69 -0.98 -3.81 9.72
C PHE A 69 -0.48 -2.40 9.37
N GLY A 70 0.60 -2.34 8.59
CA GLY A 70 1.15 -1.09 8.08
C GLY A 70 0.33 -0.50 6.93
N LEU A 71 0.65 0.73 6.55
CA LEU A 71 0.14 1.31 5.32
C LEU A 71 0.60 0.51 4.11
N VAL A 72 -0.24 0.45 3.08
CA VAL A 72 0.10 -0.12 1.78
C VAL A 72 -0.03 0.97 0.73
N CYS A 73 1.04 1.23 -0.02
CA CYS A 73 1.06 2.31 -1.01
C CYS A 73 1.47 1.80 -2.40
N LYS A 74 0.83 2.34 -3.43
CA LYS A 74 1.17 2.01 -4.81
C LYS A 74 0.84 3.14 -5.77
N VAL A 75 1.81 3.56 -6.57
CA VAL A 75 1.57 4.44 -7.72
C VAL A 75 0.68 3.68 -8.70
N TRP A 76 -0.41 4.30 -9.17
CA TRP A 76 -1.34 3.66 -10.09
C TRP A 76 -0.85 3.80 -11.54
N PRO A 77 -0.37 2.76 -12.24
CA PRO A 77 0.26 2.95 -13.54
C PRO A 77 -0.68 3.45 -14.66
N ALA A 78 -2.01 3.42 -14.45
CA ALA A 78 -2.99 3.98 -15.38
C ALA A 78 -3.23 5.50 -15.18
N HIS A 79 -2.84 6.03 -14.02
CA HIS A 79 -2.88 7.44 -13.63
C HIS A 79 -1.65 7.69 -12.75
N ASP A 80 -0.51 7.89 -13.40
CA ASP A 80 0.81 8.00 -12.76
C ASP A 80 0.99 9.27 -11.92
N ASP A 81 0.00 10.16 -11.96
CA ASP A 81 -0.18 11.30 -11.07
C ASP A 81 -0.91 10.94 -9.76
N LEU A 82 -1.41 9.70 -9.61
CA LEU A 82 -2.17 9.24 -8.47
C LEU A 82 -1.44 8.16 -7.65
N LEU A 83 -1.49 8.33 -6.33
CA LEU A 83 -1.03 7.37 -5.33
C LEU A 83 -2.24 6.70 -4.67
N LEU A 84 -2.26 5.37 -4.70
CA LEU A 84 -3.19 4.55 -3.93
C LEU A 84 -2.60 4.31 -2.54
N VAL A 85 -3.39 4.50 -1.50
CA VAL A 85 -3.01 4.21 -0.11
C VAL A 85 -4.12 3.40 0.55
N ALA A 86 -3.79 2.26 1.13
CA ALA A 86 -4.69 1.52 1.99
C ALA A 86 -4.23 1.74 3.44
N VAL A 87 -5.15 2.22 4.27
CA VAL A 87 -4.92 2.58 5.67
C VAL A 87 -5.72 1.60 6.54
N PRO A 88 -5.07 0.60 7.15
CA PRO A 88 -5.72 -0.21 8.18
C PRO A 88 -6.11 0.65 9.39
N LEU A 89 -7.39 0.58 9.77
CA LEU A 89 -7.98 1.27 10.91
C LEU A 89 -8.37 0.21 11.95
N ILE A 90 -7.44 -0.12 12.86
CA ILE A 90 -7.62 -1.22 13.81
C ILE A 90 -8.26 -0.71 15.10
N ASP A 91 -9.39 -1.31 15.49
CA ASP A 91 -10.05 -1.08 16.78
C ASP A 91 -9.23 -1.77 17.88
N SER A 92 -8.41 -0.99 18.58
CA SER A 92 -7.52 -1.48 19.64
C SER A 92 -8.26 -1.92 20.90
N ALA A 93 -9.53 -1.54 21.07
CA ALA A 93 -10.34 -1.95 22.21
C ALA A 93 -10.99 -3.33 22.00
N LYS A 94 -11.14 -3.76 20.74
CA LYS A 94 -11.74 -5.04 20.37
C LYS A 94 -10.75 -6.05 19.78
N SER A 95 -9.55 -5.60 19.41
CA SER A 95 -8.49 -6.47 18.91
C SER A 95 -7.65 -7.03 20.07
N GLY A 96 -7.18 -8.26 19.94
CA GLY A 96 -6.43 -8.98 20.97
C GLY A 96 -6.33 -10.48 20.68
N ASP A 97 -5.43 -11.19 21.35
CA ASP A 97 -5.32 -12.66 21.29
C ASP A 97 -5.29 -13.28 19.87
N GLY A 98 -4.66 -12.59 18.91
CA GLY A 98 -4.58 -13.06 17.52
C GLY A 98 -5.77 -12.68 16.64
N GLN A 99 -6.79 -12.04 17.21
CA GLN A 99 -7.92 -11.48 16.47
C GLN A 99 -7.71 -9.99 16.21
N HIS A 100 -8.05 -9.57 15.00
CA HIS A 100 -8.17 -8.16 14.64
C HIS A 100 -9.62 -7.80 14.37
N VAL A 101 -9.99 -6.61 14.82
CA VAL A 101 -11.27 -5.97 14.46
C VAL A 101 -10.94 -4.61 13.89
N GLY A 102 -11.43 -4.31 12.69
CA GLY A 102 -11.17 -3.02 12.07
C GLY A 102 -11.67 -2.90 10.66
N ASP A 103 -11.45 -1.70 10.15
CA ASP A 103 -11.79 -1.31 8.78
C ASP A 103 -10.50 -1.06 7.99
N ILE A 104 -10.62 -0.94 6.67
CA ILE A 104 -9.55 -0.37 5.85
C ILE A 104 -10.10 0.83 5.09
N GLU A 105 -9.43 1.97 5.14
CA GLU A 105 -9.76 3.12 4.30
C GLU A 105 -8.84 3.16 3.09
N ILE A 106 -9.44 3.23 1.91
CA ILE A 106 -8.73 3.37 0.65
C ILE A 106 -8.72 4.85 0.29
N LEU A 107 -7.54 5.40 0.12
CA LEU A 107 -7.32 6.77 -0.30
C LEU A 107 -6.70 6.80 -1.70
N VAL A 108 -7.15 7.75 -2.50
CA VAL A 108 -6.50 8.13 -3.75
C VAL A 108 -5.98 9.54 -3.59
N LEU A 109 -4.66 9.70 -3.64
CA LEU A 109 -3.98 10.98 -3.43
C LEU A 109 -3.40 11.49 -4.76
N ASP A 110 -3.40 12.80 -4.93
CA ASP A 110 -2.58 13.47 -5.93
C ASP A 110 -1.11 13.43 -5.50
N MET A 111 -0.21 12.91 -6.34
CA MET A 111 1.19 12.69 -5.97
C MET A 111 1.99 13.98 -5.77
N ASN A 112 1.59 15.08 -6.40
CA ASN A 112 2.33 16.34 -6.34
C ASN A 112 1.99 17.13 -5.05
N SER A 113 0.71 17.13 -4.67
CA SER A 113 0.20 17.91 -3.54
C SER A 113 -0.08 17.06 -2.29
N LEU A 114 -0.07 15.73 -2.43
CA LEU A 114 -0.51 14.75 -1.43
C LEU A 114 -1.97 14.94 -0.98
N ARG A 115 -2.75 15.74 -1.73
CA ARG A 115 -4.15 15.98 -1.40
C ARG A 115 -4.97 14.72 -1.67
N VAL A 116 -5.76 14.31 -0.68
CA VAL A 116 -6.75 13.23 -0.82
C VAL A 116 -7.81 13.66 -1.85
N ARG A 117 -7.82 12.98 -3.00
CA ARG A 117 -8.78 13.17 -4.10
C ARG A 117 -10.05 12.36 -3.86
N GLN A 118 -9.89 11.14 -3.38
CA GLN A 118 -10.99 10.24 -3.04
C GLN A 118 -10.66 9.47 -1.77
N ARG A 119 -11.71 9.08 -1.05
CA ARG A 119 -11.63 8.18 0.10
C ARG A 119 -12.82 7.24 0.12
N LEU A 120 -12.56 6.00 0.54
CA LEU A 120 -13.58 4.98 0.68
C LEU A 120 -13.25 4.08 1.87
N LEU A 121 -14.10 4.13 2.89
CA LEU A 121 -14.05 3.19 4.01
C LEU A 121 -14.60 1.83 3.57
N GLN A 122 -13.93 0.75 3.94
CA GLN A 122 -14.37 -0.62 3.76
C GLN A 122 -14.55 -1.26 5.14
N PRO A 123 -15.79 -1.26 5.67
CA PRO A 123 -16.06 -1.73 7.02
C PRO A 123 -15.75 -3.23 7.19
N GLY A 124 -15.12 -3.58 8.30
CA GLY A 124 -14.85 -4.96 8.71
C GLY A 124 -13.84 -5.70 7.85
N LEU A 125 -13.17 -5.03 6.91
CA LEU A 125 -12.24 -5.68 5.98
C LEU A 125 -10.87 -5.98 6.61
N MET A 126 -10.63 -5.47 7.82
CA MET A 126 -9.49 -5.85 8.67
C MET A 126 -9.91 -6.81 9.80
N ASN A 127 -11.11 -7.39 9.74
CA ASN A 127 -11.50 -8.40 10.70
C ASN A 127 -10.83 -9.72 10.35
N ASP A 128 -10.14 -10.33 11.31
CA ASP A 128 -9.66 -11.69 11.20
C ASP A 128 -9.70 -12.40 12.55
N ASP A 129 -9.89 -13.72 12.52
CA ASP A 129 -9.92 -14.58 13.71
C ASP A 129 -9.65 -16.02 13.27
N ALA A 130 -8.53 -16.60 13.73
CA ALA A 130 -8.00 -17.92 13.37
C ALA A 130 -7.69 -18.18 11.87
N ILE A 131 -8.31 -17.43 10.97
CA ILE A 131 -7.97 -17.26 9.56
C ILE A 131 -7.44 -15.85 9.42
N TYR A 132 -6.12 -15.72 9.45
CA TYR A 132 -5.45 -14.43 9.58
C TYR A 132 -5.22 -13.77 8.23
N ILE A 133 -5.31 -12.45 8.20
CA ILE A 133 -4.82 -11.64 7.08
C ILE A 133 -3.29 -11.78 7.04
N ARG A 134 -2.77 -12.28 5.93
CA ARG A 134 -1.33 -12.50 5.70
C ARG A 134 -0.70 -11.40 4.86
N LYS A 135 -1.47 -10.82 3.95
CA LYS A 135 -0.98 -9.79 3.04
C LYS A 135 -2.12 -8.91 2.58
N ILE A 136 -1.82 -7.62 2.45
CA ILE A 136 -2.65 -6.64 1.77
C ILE A 136 -1.80 -6.00 0.69
N GLU A 137 -2.28 -5.94 -0.54
CA GLU A 137 -1.57 -5.30 -1.64
C GLU A 137 -2.55 -4.68 -2.65
N PHE A 138 -2.10 -3.66 -3.37
CA PHE A 138 -2.85 -3.14 -4.52
C PHE A 138 -2.54 -3.95 -5.79
N ASP A 139 -3.59 -4.45 -6.44
CA ASP A 139 -3.55 -4.99 -7.80
C ASP A 139 -3.81 -3.87 -8.80
N THR A 140 -2.76 -3.40 -9.46
CA THR A 140 -2.88 -2.35 -10.48
C THR A 140 -2.80 -2.92 -11.89
N GLY A 141 -3.37 -4.10 -12.11
CA GLY A 141 -3.60 -4.64 -13.43
C GLY A 141 -4.38 -3.67 -14.33
N ARG A 142 -4.41 -3.95 -15.64
CA ARG A 142 -5.06 -3.07 -16.62
C ARG A 142 -6.58 -3.26 -16.62
N TYR A 143 -7.26 -2.80 -15.58
CA TYR A 143 -8.72 -2.86 -15.47
C TYR A 143 -9.37 -1.61 -16.06
N ARG A 144 -9.58 -1.60 -17.38
CA ARG A 144 -10.33 -0.52 -18.05
C ARG A 144 -11.79 -0.93 -18.23
N LEU A 145 -12.70 -0.21 -17.58
CA LEU A 145 -14.14 -0.52 -17.61
C LEU A 145 -14.86 0.30 -18.69
N ALA A 146 -14.46 1.55 -18.88
CA ALA A 146 -14.94 2.44 -19.95
C ALA A 146 -13.80 3.37 -20.42
N THR A 147 -14.12 4.35 -21.28
CA THR A 147 -13.12 5.30 -21.81
C THR A 147 -12.49 6.16 -20.71
N ASP A 148 -13.29 6.55 -19.73
CA ASP A 148 -12.97 7.45 -18.61
C ASP A 148 -13.05 6.75 -17.24
N VAL A 149 -13.33 5.44 -17.23
CA VAL A 149 -13.44 4.62 -16.01
C VAL A 149 -12.39 3.52 -16.03
N SER A 150 -11.52 3.56 -15.04
CA SER A 150 -10.54 2.50 -14.77
C SER A 150 -10.68 2.04 -13.32
N ALA A 151 -10.30 0.79 -13.06
CA ALA A 151 -10.27 0.24 -11.72
C ALA A 151 -8.86 -0.15 -11.29
N PHE A 152 -8.68 -0.25 -9.98
CA PHE A 152 -7.60 -0.97 -9.33
C PHE A 152 -8.21 -1.98 -8.36
N GLY A 153 -7.44 -2.99 -8.01
CA GLY A 153 -7.82 -4.00 -7.03
C GLY A 153 -7.16 -3.77 -5.69
N LEU A 154 -7.85 -4.15 -4.61
CA LEU A 154 -7.25 -4.47 -3.32
C LEU A 154 -7.25 -5.99 -3.19
N ARG A 155 -6.08 -6.59 -2.98
CA ARG A 155 -5.90 -8.02 -2.71
C ARG A 155 -5.65 -8.25 -1.24
N ILE A 156 -6.37 -9.19 -0.64
CA ILE A 156 -6.18 -9.62 0.74
C ILE A 156 -5.96 -11.12 0.75
N GLU A 157 -4.76 -11.54 1.15
CA GLU A 157 -4.44 -12.95 1.32
C GLU A 157 -4.77 -13.37 2.75
N MET A 158 -5.49 -14.47 2.90
CA MET A 158 -5.92 -15.01 4.19
C MET A 158 -5.45 -16.45 4.33
N ALA A 159 -5.00 -16.85 5.53
CA ALA A 159 -4.60 -18.23 5.80
C ALA A 159 -4.74 -18.59 7.28
N SER A 160 -5.04 -19.86 7.56
CA SER A 160 -5.00 -20.42 8.91
C SER A 160 -3.64 -21.05 9.23
N ASP A 161 -3.33 -21.18 10.52
CA ASP A 161 -2.13 -21.89 11.01
C ASP A 161 -2.38 -23.37 11.32
N SER A 162 -3.60 -23.86 11.08
CA SER A 162 -3.96 -25.26 11.31
C SER A 162 -3.22 -26.18 10.35
N ARG A 163 -2.31 -27.01 10.87
CA ARG A 163 -1.60 -28.02 10.08
C ARG A 163 -2.51 -29.15 9.60
N PRO A 164 -3.41 -29.71 10.44
CA PRO A 164 -4.27 -30.82 10.01
C PRO A 164 -5.35 -30.38 9.01
N ASN A 165 -5.78 -29.12 9.05
CA ASN A 165 -6.82 -28.58 8.18
C ASN A 165 -6.41 -27.20 7.63
N PRO A 166 -5.49 -27.15 6.66
CA PRO A 166 -4.97 -25.89 6.14
C PRO A 166 -6.03 -25.13 5.35
N PHE A 167 -6.03 -23.81 5.49
CA PHE A 167 -6.88 -22.90 4.71
C PHE A 167 -6.03 -21.81 4.07
N ARG A 168 -6.34 -21.47 2.81
CA ARG A 168 -5.80 -20.31 2.10
C ARG A 168 -6.85 -19.73 1.16
N GLU A 169 -6.98 -18.42 1.16
CA GLU A 169 -7.88 -17.67 0.29
C GLU A 169 -7.19 -16.37 -0.15
N THR A 170 -7.59 -15.86 -1.31
CA THR A 170 -7.19 -14.52 -1.76
C THR A 170 -8.41 -13.81 -2.30
N ASP A 171 -8.80 -12.76 -1.59
CA ASP A 171 -9.85 -11.85 -2.01
C ASP A 171 -9.28 -10.81 -2.96
N LEU A 172 -9.98 -10.55 -4.08
CA LEU A 172 -9.70 -9.43 -4.97
C LEU A 172 -10.97 -8.57 -5.08
N ARG A 173 -10.88 -7.33 -4.60
CA ARG A 173 -11.97 -6.33 -4.70
C ARG A 173 -11.56 -5.24 -5.67
N LEU A 174 -12.39 -4.97 -6.68
CA LEU A 174 -12.13 -3.92 -7.66
C LEU A 174 -12.84 -2.62 -7.27
N TYR A 175 -12.10 -1.52 -7.33
CA TYR A 175 -12.58 -0.16 -7.08
C TYR A 175 -12.44 0.66 -8.34
N ALA A 176 -13.55 1.20 -8.84
CA ALA A 176 -13.57 2.02 -10.04
C ALA A 176 -13.39 3.50 -9.70
N LEU A 177 -12.53 4.18 -10.46
CA LEU A 177 -12.40 5.62 -10.45
C LEU A 177 -12.77 6.16 -11.83
N THR A 178 -13.67 7.16 -11.84
CA THR A 178 -13.97 7.98 -13.00
C THR A 178 -13.09 9.22 -12.97
N ARG A 179 -12.52 9.59 -14.12
CA ARG A 179 -11.76 10.85 -14.27
C ARG A 179 -12.65 12.09 -14.16
#